data_AF-A0A5B8J7H0-F1
#
_entry.id   AF-A0A5B8J7H0-F1
#
_cell.length_a   1.000
_cell.length_b   1.000
_cell.length_c   1.000
_cell.angle_alpha   90.00
_cell.angle_beta   90.00
_cell.angle_gamma   90.00
#
_symmetry.space_group_name_H-M   'P 1'
#
loop_
_entity.id
_entity.type
_entity.pdbx_description
1 polymer ?
#
loop_
_entity_poly.entity_id
_entity_poly.type
_entity_poly.pdbx_seq_one_letter_code
_entity_poly.pdbx_strand_id
1 'polypeptide(L)'
;MTKVLDELPESDNKQRTVIMGDLAAVEAADERPEAACGYALQALDLLATTWYATGMDRVRDVRRTLAPWQNERCVRDLDDRLYGWSTTLSALTR
;
A
#
# COMPACT_ATOMS: atom_id res chain seq x y z
N MET A 1 -27.45 -22.30 -4.17
CA MET A 1 -27.46 -20.97 -3.53
C MET A 1 -26.18 -20.82 -2.70
N THR A 2 -25.04 -20.72 -3.40
CA THR A 2 -23.66 -20.61 -2.89
C THR A 2 -22.81 -20.29 -4.12
N LYS A 3 -22.11 -19.18 -4.25
CA LYS A 3 -22.04 -17.93 -3.48
C LYS A 3 -21.37 -16.99 -4.49
N VAL A 4 -22.04 -15.89 -4.84
CA VAL A 4 -21.54 -14.86 -5.78
C VAL A 4 -20.44 -14.05 -5.08
N LEU A 5 -19.34 -14.73 -4.72
CA LEU A 5 -18.22 -14.15 -3.98
C LEU A 5 -16.88 -14.25 -4.71
N ASP A 6 -16.83 -14.88 -5.89
CA ASP A 6 -15.60 -14.97 -6.68
C ASP A 6 -15.47 -13.87 -7.75
N GLU A 7 -16.45 -12.97 -7.85
CA GLU A 7 -16.42 -11.83 -8.78
C GLU A 7 -16.87 -10.54 -8.08
N LEU A 8 -16.23 -10.19 -6.96
CA LEU A 8 -15.97 -8.76 -6.74
C LEU A 8 -14.96 -8.38 -7.83
N PRO A 9 -15.31 -7.49 -8.78
CA PRO A 9 -14.50 -7.32 -9.96
C PRO A 9 -13.10 -6.87 -9.51
N GLU A 10 -12.07 -7.54 -10.02
CA GLU A 10 -10.67 -7.31 -9.68
C GLU A 10 -10.26 -5.82 -9.85
N SER A 11 -11.05 -5.07 -10.63
CA SER A 11 -11.00 -3.61 -10.76
C SER A 11 -11.20 -2.85 -9.44
N ASP A 12 -12.05 -3.34 -8.53
CA ASP A 12 -12.36 -2.64 -7.28
C ASP A 12 -11.16 -2.62 -6.35
N ASN A 13 -10.40 -3.72 -6.27
CA ASN A 13 -9.19 -3.76 -5.46
C ASN A 13 -8.08 -2.92 -6.09
N LYS A 14 -7.87 -2.99 -7.41
CA LYS A 14 -6.88 -2.14 -8.10
C LYS A 14 -7.21 -0.65 -7.92
N GLN A 15 -8.47 -0.27 -8.08
CA GLN A 15 -8.93 1.10 -7.88
C GLN A 15 -8.86 1.54 -6.42
N ARG A 16 -9.20 0.68 -5.46
CA ARG A 16 -9.02 0.96 -4.03
C ARG A 16 -7.54 1.18 -3.67
N THR A 17 -6.64 0.35 -4.19
CA THR A 17 -5.19 0.55 -3.98
C THR A 17 -4.73 1.91 -4.50
N VAL A 18 -5.21 2.30 -5.68
CA VAL A 18 -4.96 3.62 -6.29
C VAL A 18 -5.44 4.73 -5.36
N ILE A 19 -6.69 4.67 -4.89
CA ILE A 19 -7.29 5.67 -4.00
C ILE A 19 -6.52 5.78 -2.68
N MET A 20 -6.17 4.66 -2.06
CA MET A 20 -5.39 4.65 -0.81
C MET A 20 -3.99 5.22 -1.00
N GLY A 21 -3.33 4.92 -2.12
CA GLY A 21 -2.04 5.53 -2.46
C GLY A 21 -2.13 7.05 -2.66
N ASP A 22 -3.19 7.54 -3.32
CA ASP A 22 -3.38 8.98 -3.56
C ASP A 22 -3.70 9.72 -2.25
N LEU A 23 -4.57 9.17 -1.39
CA LEU A 23 -4.84 9.73 -0.07
C LEU A 23 -3.56 9.78 0.78
N ALA A 24 -2.76 8.71 0.75
CA ALA A 24 -1.49 8.67 1.47
C ALA A 24 -0.52 9.77 0.98
N ALA A 25 -0.49 10.03 -0.34
CA ALA A 25 0.35 11.08 -0.92
C ALA A 25 -0.12 12.49 -0.51
N VAL A 26 -1.44 12.72 -0.45
CA VAL A 26 -2.02 13.99 0.03
C VAL A 26 -1.63 14.23 1.49
N GLU A 27 -1.84 13.26 2.37
CA GLU A 27 -1.50 13.42 3.79
C GLU A 27 0.02 13.58 4.01
N ALA A 28 0.86 12.91 3.22
CA ALA A 28 2.31 13.08 3.30
C ALA A 28 2.74 14.49 2.85
N ALA A 29 2.10 15.05 1.83
CA ALA A 29 2.34 16.42 1.39
C ALA A 29 1.85 17.46 2.40
N ASP A 30 0.80 17.14 3.14
CA ASP A 30 0.25 17.96 4.24
C ASP A 30 0.99 17.77 5.58
N GLU A 31 2.16 17.13 5.58
CA GLU A 31 2.98 16.88 6.78
C GLU A 31 2.26 16.07 7.87
N ARG A 32 1.39 15.13 7.48
CA ARG A 32 0.63 14.24 8.37
C ARG A 32 1.09 12.79 8.22
N PRO A 33 2.26 12.43 8.78
CA PRO A 33 2.90 11.15 8.54
C PRO A 33 2.09 9.95 9.03
N GLU A 34 1.35 10.06 10.13
CA GLU A 34 0.53 8.96 10.65
C GLU A 34 -0.62 8.60 9.71
N ALA A 35 -1.33 9.61 9.19
CA ALA A 35 -2.42 9.39 8.24
C ALA A 35 -1.90 8.83 6.92
N ALA A 36 -0.77 9.37 6.43
CA ALA A 36 -0.10 8.87 5.24
C ALA A 36 0.30 7.39 5.37
N CYS A 37 0.95 7.01 6.47
CA CYS A 37 1.31 5.63 6.76
C CYS A 37 0.08 4.73 6.86
N GLY A 38 -1.00 5.20 7.50
CA GLY A 38 -2.24 4.45 7.63
C GLY A 38 -2.87 4.08 6.28
N TYR A 39 -2.90 5.02 5.33
CA TYR A 39 -3.39 4.75 3.98
C TYR A 39 -2.42 3.90 3.15
N ALA A 40 -1.11 4.13 3.27
CA ALA A 40 -0.09 3.33 2.59
C ALA A 40 -0.12 1.85 3.01
N LEU A 41 -0.30 1.57 4.30
CA LEU A 41 -0.44 0.20 4.82
C LEU A 41 -1.71 -0.48 4.28
N GLN A 42 -2.85 0.23 4.22
CA GLN A 42 -4.07 -0.31 3.61
C GLN A 42 -3.88 -0.63 2.12
N ALA A 43 -3.15 0.21 1.37
CA ALA A 43 -2.79 -0.08 -0.02
C ALA A 43 -1.93 -1.34 -0.13
N LEU A 44 -0.97 -1.53 0.78
CA LEU A 44 -0.15 -2.75 0.85
C LEU A 44 -0.97 -4.00 1.19
N ASP A 45 -2.00 -3.91 2.02
CA ASP A 45 -2.86 -5.07 2.31
C ASP A 45 -3.73 -5.45 1.11
N LEU A 46 -4.23 -4.46 0.35
CA LEU A 46 -4.97 -4.71 -0.89
C LEU A 46 -4.07 -5.35 -1.97
N LEU A 47 -2.83 -4.88 -2.10
CA LEU A 47 -1.86 -5.47 -3.01
C LEU A 47 -1.62 -6.95 -2.71
N ALA A 48 -1.73 -7.37 -1.45
CA ALA A 48 -1.40 -8.74 -1.01
C ALA A 48 -2.44 -9.73 -1.51
N THR A 49 -3.64 -9.23 -1.75
CA THR A 49 -4.75 -9.97 -2.35
C THR A 49 -4.72 -9.92 -3.87
N THR A 50 -4.28 -8.79 -4.45
CA THR A 50 -4.22 -8.59 -5.90
C THR A 50 -2.99 -7.79 -6.27
N TRP A 51 -1.98 -8.48 -6.83
CA TRP A 51 -0.75 -7.82 -7.25
C TRP A 51 -1.02 -6.76 -8.33
N TYR A 52 -0.48 -5.56 -8.11
CA TYR A 52 -0.61 -4.47 -9.06
C TYR A 52 0.59 -3.53 -8.99
N ALA A 53 1.42 -3.55 -10.04
CA ALA A 53 2.68 -2.81 -10.09
C ALA A 53 2.49 -1.30 -9.83
N THR A 54 1.51 -0.68 -10.49
CA THR A 54 1.20 0.75 -10.31
C THR A 54 0.82 1.08 -8.86
N GLY A 55 0.12 0.18 -8.17
CA GLY A 55 -0.21 0.36 -6.76
C GLY A 55 1.05 0.34 -5.89
N MET A 56 1.97 -0.58 -6.15
CA MET A 56 3.24 -0.66 -5.41
C MET A 56 4.13 0.57 -5.65
N ASP A 57 4.19 1.08 -6.88
CA ASP A 57 4.98 2.28 -7.19
C ASP A 57 4.46 3.50 -6.41
N ARG A 58 3.14 3.67 -6.33
CA ARG A 58 2.54 4.75 -5.53
C ARG A 58 2.90 4.65 -4.05
N VAL A 59 2.88 3.45 -3.46
CA VAL A 59 3.29 3.28 -2.06
C VAL A 59 4.76 3.65 -1.86
N ARG A 60 5.64 3.31 -2.81
CA ARG A 60 7.06 3.69 -2.75
C ARG A 60 7.27 5.20 -2.87
N ASP A 61 6.44 5.88 -3.65
CA ASP A 61 6.47 7.35 -3.77
C ASP A 61 6.07 8.03 -2.48
N VAL A 62 5.00 7.56 -1.84
CA VAL A 62 4.60 8.00 -0.50
C VAL A 62 5.73 7.79 0.50
N ARG A 63 6.34 6.60 0.51
CA ARG A 63 7.45 6.31 1.43
C ARG A 63 8.63 7.25 1.22
N ARG A 64 8.97 7.61 -0.03
CA ARG A 64 10.01 8.62 -0.31
C ARG A 64 9.64 9.98 0.27
N THR A 65 8.39 10.39 0.11
CA THR A 65 7.89 11.67 0.64
C THR A 65 7.97 11.70 2.17
N LEU A 66 7.77 10.56 2.83
CA LEU A 66 7.87 10.40 4.28
C LEU A 66 9.31 10.35 4.83
N ALA A 67 10.35 10.52 4.00
CA ALA A 67 11.74 10.51 4.44
C ALA A 67 12.06 11.46 5.62
N PRO A 68 11.50 12.69 5.72
CA PRO A 68 11.73 13.55 6.88
C PRO A 68 11.29 12.93 8.22
N TRP A 69 10.30 12.03 8.18
CA TRP A 69 9.74 11.34 9.36
C TRP A 69 10.25 9.90 9.47
N GLN A 70 11.39 9.55 8.87
CA GLN A 70 11.93 8.17 8.90
C GLN A 70 12.10 7.58 10.32
N ASN A 71 12.25 8.43 11.33
CA ASN A 71 12.40 8.01 12.71
C ASN A 71 11.05 7.83 13.41
N GLU A 72 9.92 8.19 12.81
CA GLU A 72 8.60 7.96 13.38
C GLU A 72 8.23 6.48 13.34
N ARG A 73 7.51 6.04 14.36
CA ARG A 73 7.11 4.63 14.47
C ARG A 73 6.30 4.17 13.27
N CYS A 74 5.36 4.99 12.81
CA CYS A 74 4.49 4.66 11.67
C CYS A 74 5.29 4.44 10.37
N VAL A 75 6.36 5.20 10.15
CA VAL A 75 7.20 5.07 8.95
C VAL A 75 8.08 3.81 9.03
N ARG A 76 8.59 3.47 10.22
CA ARG A 76 9.31 2.21 10.43
C ARG A 76 8.40 1.00 10.23
N ASP A 77 7.17 1.04 10.73
CA ASP A 77 6.19 -0.03 10.53
C ASP A 77 5.85 -0.21 9.03
N LEU A 78 5.79 0.90 8.27
CA LEU A 78 5.64 0.88 6.81
C LEU A 78 6.86 0.25 6.11
N ASP A 79 8.07 0.57 6.55
CA ASP A 79 9.31 -0.03 6.03
C ASP A 79 9.37 -1.54 6.26
N ASP A 80 9.03 -2.00 7.46
CA ASP A 80 8.98 -3.42 7.80
C ASP A 80 7.98 -4.16 6.90
N ARG A 81 6.82 -3.54 6.65
CA ARG A 81 5.81 -4.10 5.75
C ARG A 81 6.30 -4.17 4.31
N LEU A 82 6.95 -3.12 3.81
CA LEU A 82 7.55 -3.07 2.46
C LEU A 82 8.67 -4.09 2.28
N TYR A 83 9.48 -4.32 3.32
CA TYR A 83 10.51 -5.35 3.30
C TYR A 83 9.89 -6.75 3.21
N GLY A 84 8.87 -7.05 4.03
CA GLY A 84 8.15 -8.33 3.95
C GLY A 84 7.50 -8.58 2.58
N TRP A 85 7.08 -7.51 1.91
CA TRP A 85 6.55 -7.54 0.55
C TRP A 85 7.54 -8.01 -0.52
N SER A 86 8.82 -7.66 -0.37
CA SER A 86 9.90 -8.18 -1.23
C SER A 86 9.99 -9.71 -1.15
N THR A 87 9.79 -10.26 0.05
CA THR A 87 9.76 -11.71 0.28
C THR A 87 8.53 -12.36 -0.35
N THR A 88 7.34 -11.76 -0.21
CA THR A 88 6.11 -12.27 -0.85
C THR A 88 6.23 -12.33 -2.37
N LEU A 89 6.78 -11.28 -2.99
CA LEU A 89 7.01 -11.25 -4.44
C LEU A 89 8.00 -12.32 -4.90
N SER A 90 9.11 -12.46 -4.16
CA SER A 90 10.13 -13.47 -4.47
C SER A 90 9.56 -14.91 -4.43
N ALA A 91 8.54 -15.14 -3.60
CA ALA A 91 7.85 -16.43 -3.52
C ALA A 91 6.84 -16.64 -4.67
N LEU A 92 6.20 -15.58 -5.17
CA LEU A 92 5.24 -15.66 -6.28
C LEU A 92 5.91 -15.81 -7.65
N THR A 93 7.16 -15.38 -7.80
CA THR A 93 7.93 -15.47 -9.06
C THR A 93 8.72 -16.78 -9.23
N ARG A 94 8.48 -17.80 -8.39
CA ARG A 94 9.16 -19.11 -8.46
C ARG A 94 8.33 -20.18 -9.17
#